data_AF-A0A9D2H7M9-F1
#
_entry.id   AF-A0A9D2H7M9-F1
#
_cell.length_a   1.000
_cell.length_b   1.000
_cell.length_c   1.000
_cell.angle_alpha   90.00
_cell.angle_beta   90.00
_cell.angle_gamma   90.00
#
_symmetry.space_group_name_H-M   'P 1'
#
loop_
_entity.id
_entity.type
_entity.pdbx_description
1 polymer ?
#
loop_
_entity_poly.entity_id
_entity_poly.type
_entity_poly.pdbx_seq_one_letter_code
_entity_poly.pdbx_strand_id
1 'polypeptide(L)'
;PEHPFPAGLDDCLRVARIVLEEPQRVGIERPAQVILVGDSAGGSLAAVVSLLLHAEGHELPDKQILLYPVTHWDHDPQTSPYASVRDHGQGYRLTHTEVQDYMDLYVPDPARRQDMRVAPILAEDLTGQPATLLITAELDLLCDEGEAYGRALAEAGTPVRMHRVDGAIHGFITLPRFSRALREAYEVINAFLDAPAAPGGLSVEDAMDETHSAIREEASEEDLA
;
A
#
# COMPACT_ATOMS: atom_id res chain seq x y z
N PRO A 1 -3.79 -2.96 22.09
CA PRO A 1 -3.00 -4.15 22.59
C PRO A 1 -3.86 -5.27 23.21
N GLU A 2 -5.16 -5.05 23.38
CA GLU A 2 -6.16 -5.98 23.89
C GLU A 2 -6.19 -7.28 23.08
N HIS A 3 -5.94 -7.16 21.77
CA HIS A 3 -5.82 -8.26 20.81
C HIS A 3 -4.57 -8.06 19.94
N PRO A 4 -3.38 -8.51 20.39
CA PRO A 4 -2.15 -8.38 19.61
C PRO A 4 -2.15 -9.29 18.37
N PHE A 5 -1.13 -9.16 17.53
CA PHE A 5 -0.90 -9.99 16.35
C PHE A 5 -1.06 -11.49 16.65
N PRO A 6 -1.81 -12.25 15.82
CA PRO A 6 -2.38 -11.85 14.52
C PRO A 6 -3.86 -11.44 14.53
N ALA A 7 -4.46 -11.09 15.66
CA ALA A 7 -5.94 -10.99 15.75
C ALA A 7 -6.59 -10.06 14.70
N GLY A 8 -6.07 -8.84 14.50
CA GLY A 8 -6.60 -7.93 13.49
C GLY A 8 -6.41 -8.41 12.04
N LEU A 9 -5.33 -9.15 11.78
CA LEU A 9 -5.09 -9.79 10.49
C LEU A 9 -6.07 -10.94 10.26
N ASP A 10 -6.30 -11.78 11.28
CA ASP A 10 -7.26 -12.89 11.20
C ASP A 10 -8.67 -12.40 10.87
N ASP A 11 -9.08 -11.25 11.44
CA ASP A 11 -10.36 -10.62 11.13
C ASP A 11 -10.43 -10.15 9.67
N CYS A 12 -9.39 -9.47 9.17
CA CYS A 12 -9.33 -9.01 7.77
C CYS A 12 -9.38 -10.18 6.80
N LEU A 13 -8.58 -11.22 7.05
CA LEU A 13 -8.52 -12.43 6.23
C LEU A 13 -9.87 -13.16 6.24
N ARG A 14 -10.53 -13.25 7.40
CA ARG A 14 -11.85 -13.87 7.50
C ARG A 14 -12.90 -13.13 6.66
N VAL A 15 -12.93 -11.80 6.72
CA VAL A 15 -13.86 -11.00 5.92
C VAL A 15 -13.56 -11.16 4.43
N ALA A 16 -12.29 -11.10 4.04
CA ALA A 16 -11.88 -11.27 2.65
C ALA A 16 -12.30 -12.63 2.10
N ARG A 17 -12.04 -13.73 2.83
CA ARG A 17 -12.47 -15.08 2.44
C ARG A 17 -13.99 -15.15 2.21
N ILE A 18 -14.79 -14.66 3.17
CA ILE A 18 -16.25 -14.69 3.05
C ILE A 18 -16.72 -13.92 1.81
N VAL A 19 -16.14 -12.75 1.56
CA VAL A 19 -16.53 -11.92 0.40
C VAL A 19 -16.10 -12.56 -0.92
N LEU A 20 -14.94 -13.21 -0.99
CA LEU A 20 -14.45 -13.86 -2.21
C LEU A 20 -15.11 -15.21 -2.48
N GLU A 21 -15.50 -15.96 -1.43
CA GLU A 21 -16.24 -17.22 -1.58
C GLU A 21 -17.72 -16.97 -1.94
N GLU A 22 -18.30 -15.88 -1.44
CA GLU A 22 -19.72 -15.54 -1.62
C GLU A 22 -19.94 -14.07 -2.03
N PRO A 23 -19.41 -13.60 -3.17
CA PRO A 23 -19.43 -12.18 -3.55
C PRO A 23 -20.85 -11.60 -3.69
N GLN A 24 -21.83 -12.45 -3.97
CA GLN A 24 -23.23 -12.04 -4.11
C GLN A 24 -23.82 -11.54 -2.79
N ARG A 25 -23.24 -11.91 -1.63
CA ARG A 25 -23.66 -11.40 -0.31
C ARG A 25 -23.45 -9.91 -0.15
N VAL A 26 -22.54 -9.33 -0.92
CA VAL A 26 -22.25 -7.89 -0.94
C VAL A 26 -22.66 -7.25 -2.28
N GLY A 27 -23.46 -7.95 -3.09
CA GLY A 27 -23.96 -7.43 -4.37
C GLY A 27 -22.93 -7.43 -5.50
N ILE A 28 -21.88 -8.25 -5.40
CA ILE A 28 -20.82 -8.39 -6.41
C ILE A 28 -21.00 -9.73 -7.14
N GLU A 29 -20.68 -9.79 -8.45
CA GLU A 29 -20.88 -11.01 -9.25
C GLU A 29 -19.69 -11.97 -9.18
N ARG A 30 -18.46 -11.43 -9.17
CA ARG A 30 -17.21 -12.22 -9.22
C ARG A 30 -16.17 -11.72 -8.20
N PRO A 31 -15.31 -12.61 -7.66
CA PRO A 31 -14.22 -12.24 -6.76
C PRO A 31 -13.28 -11.18 -7.37
N ALA A 32 -13.02 -11.29 -8.66
CA ALA A 32 -12.25 -10.35 -9.48
C ALA A 32 -12.70 -8.88 -9.35
N GLN A 33 -13.97 -8.60 -9.06
CA GLN A 33 -14.51 -7.24 -8.91
C GLN A 33 -14.29 -6.64 -7.52
N VAL A 34 -13.87 -7.45 -6.54
CA VAL A 34 -13.46 -6.98 -5.22
C VAL A 34 -12.11 -6.29 -5.36
N ILE A 35 -11.87 -5.28 -4.52
CA ILE A 35 -10.58 -4.58 -4.46
C ILE A 35 -10.17 -4.49 -2.99
N LEU A 36 -8.97 -4.98 -2.68
CA LEU A 36 -8.40 -4.81 -1.35
C LEU A 36 -7.76 -3.44 -1.26
N VAL A 37 -8.15 -2.66 -0.25
CA VAL A 37 -7.63 -1.31 -0.04
C VAL A 37 -7.31 -1.12 1.43
N GLY A 38 -6.16 -0.51 1.71
CA GLY A 38 -5.79 -0.14 3.07
C GLY A 38 -4.72 0.94 3.11
N ASP A 39 -4.72 1.71 4.19
CA ASP A 39 -3.75 2.77 4.45
C ASP A 39 -2.89 2.48 5.67
N SER A 40 -1.61 2.84 5.64
CA SER A 40 -0.67 2.63 6.75
C SER A 40 -0.63 1.16 7.21
N ALA A 41 -0.91 0.88 8.47
CA ALA A 41 -1.06 -0.49 8.98
C ALA A 41 -2.16 -1.28 8.23
N GLY A 42 -3.25 -0.62 7.80
CA GLY A 42 -4.27 -1.23 6.95
C GLY A 42 -3.74 -1.63 5.58
N GLY A 43 -2.79 -0.86 5.02
CA GLY A 43 -2.09 -1.21 3.80
C GLY A 43 -1.24 -2.48 3.96
N SER A 44 -0.58 -2.61 5.12
CA SER A 44 0.10 -3.86 5.50
C SER A 44 -0.86 -5.05 5.53
N LEU A 45 -2.02 -4.89 6.19
CA LEU A 45 -3.05 -5.93 6.28
C LEU A 45 -3.59 -6.32 4.90
N ALA A 46 -3.86 -5.36 4.02
CA ALA A 46 -4.32 -5.61 2.66
C ALA A 46 -3.30 -6.44 1.86
N ALA A 47 -2.01 -6.08 1.92
CA ALA A 47 -0.94 -6.81 1.28
C ALA A 47 -0.80 -8.24 1.80
N VAL A 48 -0.79 -8.42 3.13
CA VAL A 48 -0.69 -9.75 3.76
C VAL A 48 -1.91 -10.62 3.44
N VAL A 49 -3.11 -10.05 3.42
CA VAL A 49 -4.33 -10.78 3.04
C VAL A 49 -4.21 -11.29 1.60
N SER A 50 -3.76 -10.46 0.65
CA SER A 50 -3.51 -10.90 -0.74
C SER A 50 -2.54 -12.08 -0.79
N LEU A 51 -1.41 -11.99 -0.06
CA LEU A 51 -0.40 -13.04 -0.01
C LEU A 51 -0.94 -14.35 0.56
N LEU A 52 -1.70 -14.29 1.66
CA LEU A 52 -2.26 -15.49 2.29
C LEU A 52 -3.33 -16.15 1.43
N LEU A 53 -4.22 -15.36 0.82
CA LEU A 53 -5.23 -15.88 -0.09
C LEU A 53 -4.59 -16.56 -1.31
N HIS A 54 -3.52 -15.99 -1.85
CA HIS A 54 -2.78 -16.57 -2.96
C HIS A 54 -2.16 -17.92 -2.56
N ALA A 55 -1.44 -17.96 -1.44
CA ALA A 55 -0.79 -19.17 -0.93
C ALA A 55 -1.78 -20.30 -0.63
N GLU A 56 -3.02 -19.95 -0.28
CA GLU A 56 -4.11 -20.90 -0.02
C GLU A 56 -4.88 -21.32 -1.28
N GLY A 57 -4.56 -20.74 -2.45
CA GLY A 57 -5.18 -21.08 -3.73
C GLY A 57 -6.58 -20.51 -3.92
N HIS A 58 -6.96 -19.45 -3.22
CA HIS A 58 -8.22 -18.75 -3.44
C HIS A 58 -8.21 -17.99 -4.78
N GLU A 59 -9.39 -17.81 -5.37
CA GLU A 59 -9.57 -16.82 -6.44
C GLU A 59 -9.36 -15.42 -5.85
N LEU A 60 -8.49 -14.63 -6.49
CA LEU A 60 -8.07 -13.33 -5.97
C LEU A 60 -8.88 -12.16 -6.57
N PRO A 61 -8.94 -11.02 -5.86
CA PRO A 61 -9.21 -9.72 -6.46
C PRO A 61 -8.34 -9.45 -7.68
N ASP A 62 -8.87 -8.75 -8.70
CA ASP A 62 -8.03 -8.31 -9.83
C ASP A 62 -7.06 -7.20 -9.40
N LYS A 63 -7.42 -6.42 -8.38
CA LYS A 63 -6.71 -5.21 -7.97
C LYS A 63 -6.56 -5.11 -6.45
N GLN A 64 -5.47 -4.46 -6.03
CA GLN A 64 -5.28 -3.95 -4.66
C GLN A 64 -4.70 -2.53 -4.69
N ILE A 65 -5.01 -1.74 -3.65
CA ILE A 65 -4.51 -0.37 -3.47
C ILE A 65 -3.89 -0.25 -2.08
N LEU A 66 -2.60 0.06 -2.03
CA LEU A 66 -1.82 0.18 -0.81
C LEU A 66 -1.40 1.65 -0.61
N LEU A 67 -1.97 2.30 0.39
CA LEU A 67 -1.69 3.71 0.69
C LEU A 67 -0.64 3.79 1.81
N TYR A 68 0.55 4.27 1.48
CA TYR A 68 1.72 4.43 2.36
C TYR A 68 1.87 3.27 3.37
N PRO A 69 1.95 2.02 2.87
CA PRO A 69 1.82 0.83 3.71
C PRO A 69 3.04 0.64 4.62
N VAL A 70 2.81 0.02 5.79
CA VAL A 70 3.90 -0.55 6.60
C VAL A 70 4.30 -1.91 6.01
N THR A 71 5.52 -2.06 5.51
CA THR A 71 5.94 -3.28 4.79
C THR A 71 7.18 -3.96 5.34
N HIS A 72 7.91 -3.30 6.24
CA HIS A 72 9.08 -3.84 6.93
C HIS A 72 8.88 -3.82 8.46
N TRP A 73 9.79 -4.48 9.19
CA TRP A 73 9.67 -4.66 10.65
C TRP A 73 10.62 -3.78 11.47
N ASP A 74 11.69 -3.29 10.85
CA ASP A 74 12.72 -2.47 11.50
C ASP A 74 12.60 -1.00 11.10
N HIS A 75 12.18 -0.19 12.07
CA HIS A 75 12.04 1.26 11.99
C HIS A 75 12.99 1.99 12.95
N ASP A 76 14.04 1.32 13.46
CA ASP A 76 15.10 2.00 14.21
C ASP A 76 16.01 2.76 13.21
N PRO A 77 16.21 4.08 13.36
CA PRO A 77 17.06 4.85 12.44
C PRO A 77 18.52 4.39 12.39
N GLN A 78 19.01 3.62 13.36
CA GLN A 78 20.37 3.09 13.39
C GLN A 78 20.54 1.77 12.63
N THR A 79 19.49 0.95 12.54
CA THR A 79 19.57 -0.41 11.96
C THR A 79 18.73 -0.59 10.70
N SER A 80 17.67 0.20 10.54
CA SER A 80 16.78 0.10 9.39
C SER A 80 17.54 0.31 8.08
N PRO A 81 17.26 -0.52 7.05
CA PRO A 81 17.93 -0.40 5.76
C PRO A 81 17.50 0.86 4.98
N TYR A 82 16.40 1.51 5.40
CA TYR A 82 15.77 2.59 4.65
C TYR A 82 16.23 3.99 5.08
N ALA A 83 16.47 4.87 4.10
CA ALA A 83 16.94 6.23 4.35
C ALA A 83 15.82 7.13 4.88
N SER A 84 14.62 6.98 4.35
CA SER A 84 13.40 7.63 4.85
C SER A 84 13.17 7.45 6.36
N VAL A 85 13.56 6.32 6.97
CA VAL A 85 13.51 6.14 8.43
C VAL A 85 14.41 7.15 9.16
N ARG A 86 15.59 7.45 8.61
CA ARG A 86 16.52 8.44 9.17
C ARG A 86 16.11 9.87 8.82
N ASP A 87 15.71 10.09 7.58
CA ASP A 87 15.51 11.43 7.01
C ASP A 87 14.14 12.01 7.38
N HIS A 88 13.12 11.16 7.49
CA HIS A 88 11.72 11.55 7.71
C HIS A 88 11.12 10.98 9.00
N GLY A 89 11.87 10.20 9.78
CA GLY A 89 11.40 9.62 11.05
C GLY A 89 11.28 10.61 12.22
N GLN A 90 11.60 11.89 12.03
CA GLN A 90 11.49 12.94 13.05
C GLN A 90 10.93 14.24 12.45
N GLY A 91 10.23 15.04 13.25
CA GLY A 91 9.79 16.40 12.85
C GLY A 91 8.57 16.45 11.91
N TYR A 92 8.17 15.30 11.37
CA TYR A 92 6.92 15.13 10.62
C TYR A 92 5.84 14.46 11.48
N ARG A 93 4.69 14.12 10.86
CA ARG A 93 3.51 13.61 11.58
C ARG A 93 3.71 12.24 12.22
N LEU A 94 4.36 11.31 11.53
CA LEU A 94 4.65 9.96 12.02
C LEU A 94 6.15 9.86 12.28
N THR A 95 6.53 9.36 13.45
CA THR A 95 7.93 9.28 13.88
C THR A 95 8.39 7.83 14.04
N HIS A 96 9.70 7.60 13.98
CA HIS A 96 10.28 6.27 14.24
C HIS A 96 9.92 5.75 15.64
N THR A 97 9.77 6.64 16.63
CA THR A 97 9.38 6.29 18.00
C THR A 97 7.93 5.82 18.04
N GLU A 98 7.01 6.53 17.39
CA GLU A 98 5.60 6.12 17.33
C GLU A 98 5.43 4.78 16.62
N VAL A 99 6.13 4.53 15.51
CA VAL A 99 6.06 3.25 14.80
C VAL A 99 6.59 2.10 15.67
N GLN A 100 7.70 2.31 16.38
CA GLN A 100 8.24 1.32 17.32
C GLN A 100 7.27 1.06 18.48
N ASP A 101 6.65 2.09 19.04
CA ASP A 101 5.63 1.94 20.08
C ASP A 101 4.41 1.15 19.56
N TYR A 102 3.96 1.40 18.32
CA TYR A 102 2.89 0.62 17.69
C TYR A 102 3.29 -0.84 17.49
N MET A 103 4.53 -1.11 17.07
CA MET A 103 5.05 -2.47 16.94
C MET A 103 5.14 -3.18 18.29
N ASP A 104 5.49 -2.48 19.37
CA ASP A 104 5.50 -3.03 20.73
C ASP A 104 4.08 -3.43 21.20
N LEU A 105 3.06 -2.64 20.82
CA LEU A 105 1.67 -2.93 21.15
C LEU A 105 1.07 -4.05 20.28
N TYR A 106 1.47 -4.12 19.00
CA TYR A 106 0.93 -5.07 18.03
C TYR A 106 1.66 -6.42 18.06
N VAL A 107 3.00 -6.40 18.07
CA VAL A 107 3.86 -7.59 18.11
C VAL A 107 4.86 -7.46 19.28
N PRO A 108 4.42 -7.73 20.52
CA PRO A 108 5.24 -7.51 21.73
C PRO A 108 6.50 -8.37 21.79
N ASP A 109 6.53 -9.51 21.09
CA ASP A 109 7.72 -10.35 20.95
C ASP A 109 8.52 -9.93 19.71
N PRO A 110 9.70 -9.30 19.86
CA PRO A 110 10.50 -8.83 18.73
C PRO A 110 10.90 -9.95 17.77
N ALA A 111 11.07 -11.18 18.26
CA ALA A 111 11.44 -12.33 17.42
C ALA A 111 10.34 -12.68 16.39
N ARG A 112 9.10 -12.27 16.63
CA ARG A 112 7.96 -12.49 15.73
C ARG A 112 7.77 -11.38 14.70
N ARG A 113 8.53 -10.28 14.77
CA ARG A 113 8.38 -9.16 13.85
C ARG A 113 8.91 -9.47 12.45
N GLN A 114 9.86 -10.40 12.34
CA GLN A 114 10.39 -10.90 11.07
C GLN A 114 9.49 -11.95 10.40
N ASP A 115 8.21 -12.00 10.77
CA ASP A 115 7.19 -12.82 10.12
C ASP A 115 6.62 -12.07 8.91
N MET A 116 6.44 -12.73 7.76
CA MET A 116 5.88 -12.09 6.56
C MET A 116 4.47 -11.51 6.79
N ARG A 117 3.74 -12.02 7.79
CA ARG A 117 2.42 -11.51 8.20
C ARG A 117 2.48 -10.18 8.96
N VAL A 118 3.70 -9.74 9.31
CA VAL A 118 3.99 -8.44 9.92
C VAL A 118 4.75 -7.56 8.93
N ALA A 119 5.76 -8.13 8.24
CA ALA A 119 6.57 -7.47 7.24
C ALA A 119 6.41 -8.19 5.89
N PRO A 120 5.39 -7.84 5.07
CA PRO A 120 5.08 -8.55 3.83
C PRO A 120 6.22 -8.60 2.81
N ILE A 121 7.20 -7.69 2.89
CA ILE A 121 8.39 -7.73 2.04
C ILE A 121 9.28 -8.97 2.29
N LEU A 122 9.08 -9.67 3.42
CA LEU A 122 9.80 -10.90 3.74
C LEU A 122 9.13 -12.18 3.22
N ALA A 123 8.03 -12.07 2.46
CA ALA A 123 7.39 -13.23 1.87
C ALA A 123 8.33 -13.95 0.89
N GLU A 124 8.38 -15.28 0.96
CA GLU A 124 9.23 -16.10 0.08
C GLU A 124 8.74 -16.13 -1.37
N ASP A 125 7.43 -15.94 -1.56
CA ASP A 125 6.77 -15.88 -2.88
C ASP A 125 5.88 -14.64 -2.96
N LEU A 126 6.19 -13.78 -3.92
CA LEU A 126 5.49 -12.53 -4.25
C LEU A 126 4.80 -12.60 -5.63
N THR A 127 4.77 -13.78 -6.25
CA THR A 127 4.18 -13.97 -7.56
C THR A 127 2.64 -14.01 -7.48
N GLY A 128 1.99 -13.81 -8.62
CA GLY A 128 0.54 -14.01 -8.77
C GLY A 128 -0.34 -13.12 -7.89
N GLN A 129 0.18 -11.96 -7.45
CA GLN A 129 -0.57 -11.00 -6.64
C GLN A 129 -1.50 -10.15 -7.52
N PRO A 130 -2.57 -9.54 -6.94
CA PRO A 130 -3.43 -8.60 -7.65
C PRO A 130 -2.62 -7.44 -8.26
N ALA A 131 -3.10 -6.88 -9.38
CA ALA A 131 -2.52 -5.66 -9.92
C ALA A 131 -2.53 -4.60 -8.82
N THR A 132 -1.41 -3.94 -8.58
CA THR A 132 -1.19 -3.15 -7.37
C THR A 132 -1.00 -1.69 -7.71
N LEU A 133 -1.80 -0.81 -7.12
CA LEU A 133 -1.46 0.60 -6.98
C LEU A 133 -0.85 0.81 -5.60
N LEU A 134 0.38 1.31 -5.57
CA LEU A 134 1.08 1.65 -4.33
C LEU A 134 1.34 3.15 -4.31
N ILE A 135 0.74 3.85 -3.35
CA ILE A 135 0.91 5.31 -3.21
C ILE A 135 1.78 5.58 -2.00
N THR A 136 2.88 6.32 -2.14
CA THR A 136 3.71 6.76 -1.01
C THR A 136 3.59 8.26 -0.78
N ALA A 137 3.96 8.71 0.41
CA ALA A 137 4.10 10.12 0.75
C ALA A 137 5.59 10.48 0.81
N GLU A 138 6.01 11.55 0.15
CA GLU A 138 7.44 11.92 0.06
C GLU A 138 8.07 12.11 1.46
N LEU A 139 7.38 12.81 2.36
CA LEU A 139 7.87 13.16 3.70
C LEU A 139 7.37 12.18 4.75
N ASP A 140 7.48 10.88 4.45
CA ASP A 140 7.07 9.77 5.30
C ASP A 140 8.25 8.80 5.50
N LEU A 141 8.43 8.34 6.74
CA LEU A 141 9.44 7.35 7.07
C LEU A 141 9.19 5.97 6.45
N LEU A 142 7.94 5.68 6.06
CA LEU A 142 7.54 4.43 5.43
C LEU A 142 7.68 4.46 3.90
N CYS A 143 8.13 5.58 3.32
CA CYS A 143 8.17 5.77 1.87
C CYS A 143 9.06 4.73 1.17
N ASP A 144 10.30 4.54 1.63
CA ASP A 144 11.23 3.63 0.94
C ASP A 144 10.83 2.17 1.10
N GLU A 145 10.27 1.78 2.24
CA GLU A 145 9.83 0.39 2.46
C GLU A 145 8.60 0.05 1.62
N GLY A 146 7.65 0.98 1.50
CA GLY A 146 6.49 0.83 0.61
C GLY A 146 6.95 0.64 -0.84
N GLU A 147 7.84 1.49 -1.32
CA GLU A 147 8.36 1.36 -2.68
C GLU A 147 9.27 0.15 -2.88
N ALA A 148 10.01 -0.27 -1.85
CA ALA A 148 10.78 -1.51 -1.92
C ALA A 148 9.86 -2.72 -2.09
N TYR A 149 8.72 -2.74 -1.38
CA TYR A 149 7.71 -3.78 -1.56
C TYR A 149 7.07 -3.73 -2.95
N GLY A 150 6.73 -2.53 -3.45
CA GLY A 150 6.21 -2.34 -4.81
C GLY A 150 7.18 -2.83 -5.89
N ARG A 151 8.48 -2.55 -5.75
CA ARG A 151 9.53 -3.08 -6.64
C ARG A 151 9.61 -4.60 -6.55
N ALA A 152 9.59 -5.18 -5.35
CA ALA A 152 9.65 -6.63 -5.18
C ALA A 152 8.46 -7.36 -5.83
N LEU A 153 7.25 -6.80 -5.73
CA LEU A 153 6.07 -7.30 -6.43
C LEU A 153 6.24 -7.23 -7.97
N ALA A 154 6.75 -6.10 -8.47
CA ALA A 154 7.00 -5.93 -9.91
C ALA A 154 8.06 -6.91 -10.44
N GLU A 155 9.14 -7.12 -9.68
CA GLU A 155 10.18 -8.09 -9.99
C GLU A 155 9.64 -9.54 -9.99
N ALA A 156 8.65 -9.83 -9.15
CA ALA A 156 7.92 -11.10 -9.13
C ALA A 156 6.87 -11.23 -10.26
N GLY A 157 6.75 -10.23 -11.14
CA GLY A 157 5.87 -10.25 -12.32
C GLY A 157 4.47 -9.71 -12.09
N THR A 158 4.18 -9.11 -10.92
CA THR A 158 2.90 -8.43 -10.66
C THR A 158 2.87 -7.09 -11.39
N PRO A 159 1.77 -6.70 -12.07
CA PRO A 159 1.60 -5.34 -12.56
C PRO A 159 1.52 -4.36 -11.38
N VAL A 160 2.49 -3.46 -11.25
CA VAL A 160 2.53 -2.47 -10.16
C VAL A 160 2.63 -1.06 -10.72
N ARG A 161 1.72 -0.17 -10.29
CA ARG A 161 1.85 1.27 -10.45
C ARG A 161 2.27 1.86 -9.11
N MET A 162 3.43 2.50 -9.06
CA MET A 162 3.87 3.24 -7.88
C MET A 162 3.67 4.74 -8.13
N HIS A 163 3.16 5.47 -7.13
CA HIS A 163 3.00 6.92 -7.20
C HIS A 163 3.42 7.55 -5.87
N ARG A 164 4.44 8.40 -5.90
CA ARG A 164 4.84 9.19 -4.74
C ARG A 164 4.16 10.55 -4.81
N VAL A 165 3.49 10.95 -3.73
CA VAL A 165 2.88 12.28 -3.62
C VAL A 165 3.89 13.25 -3.00
N ASP A 166 4.37 14.18 -3.81
CA ASP A 166 5.37 15.17 -3.43
C ASP A 166 4.85 16.10 -2.32
N GLY A 167 5.70 16.35 -1.32
CA GLY A 167 5.42 17.18 -0.14
C GLY A 167 4.38 16.59 0.82
N ALA A 168 3.82 15.41 0.53
CA ALA A 168 2.84 14.78 1.40
C ALA A 168 3.50 14.16 2.63
N ILE A 169 2.74 14.12 3.72
CA ILE A 169 3.10 13.47 4.98
C ILE A 169 2.25 12.21 5.19
N HIS A 170 2.70 11.31 6.07
CA HIS A 170 1.95 10.11 6.43
C HIS A 170 0.47 10.40 6.78
N GLY A 171 -0.46 9.57 6.28
CA GLY A 171 -1.89 9.72 6.58
C GLY A 171 -2.60 10.88 5.84
N PHE A 172 -1.99 11.41 4.77
CA PHE A 172 -2.56 12.52 4.01
C PHE A 172 -3.94 12.22 3.40
N ILE A 173 -4.37 10.94 3.30
CA ILE A 173 -5.70 10.58 2.79
C ILE A 173 -6.83 11.15 3.65
N THR A 174 -6.53 11.48 4.92
CA THR A 174 -7.50 12.02 5.89
C THR A 174 -7.61 13.55 5.87
N LEU A 175 -6.83 14.23 5.02
CA LEU A 175 -6.85 15.68 4.90
C LEU A 175 -8.18 16.20 4.31
N PRO A 176 -8.49 17.50 4.42
CA PRO A 176 -9.65 18.07 3.75
C PRO A 176 -9.61 17.84 2.22
N ARG A 177 -10.78 17.65 1.61
CA ARG A 177 -10.94 17.32 0.16
C ARG A 177 -10.28 18.30 -0.82
N PHE A 178 -10.00 19.53 -0.39
CA PHE A 178 -9.32 20.54 -1.20
C PHE A 178 -7.79 20.48 -1.10
N SER A 179 -7.24 19.62 -0.22
CA SER A 179 -5.80 19.40 -0.12
C SER A 179 -5.28 18.82 -1.43
N ARG A 180 -4.19 19.42 -1.95
CA ARG A 180 -3.54 18.97 -3.19
C ARG A 180 -3.20 17.48 -3.13
N ALA A 181 -2.53 17.04 -2.06
CA ALA A 181 -2.10 15.64 -1.91
C ALA A 181 -3.27 14.65 -1.96
N LEU A 182 -4.43 15.03 -1.38
CA LEU A 182 -5.61 14.18 -1.40
C LEU A 182 -6.25 14.12 -2.79
N ARG A 183 -6.36 15.27 -3.48
CA ARG A 183 -6.90 15.32 -4.85
C ARG A 183 -6.06 14.50 -5.81
N GLU A 184 -4.74 14.68 -5.76
CA GLU A 184 -3.78 13.95 -6.58
C GLU A 184 -3.88 12.42 -6.35
N ALA A 185 -3.94 11.97 -5.09
CA ALA A 185 -4.11 10.55 -4.82
C ALA A 185 -5.46 10.00 -5.33
N TYR A 186 -6.56 10.75 -5.22
CA TYR A 186 -7.83 10.32 -5.80
C TYR A 186 -7.80 10.26 -7.33
N GLU A 187 -7.12 11.18 -7.99
CA GLU A 187 -6.93 11.16 -9.46
C GLU A 187 -6.20 9.88 -9.89
N VAL A 188 -5.10 9.56 -9.22
CA VAL A 188 -4.33 8.33 -9.49
C VAL A 188 -5.14 7.07 -9.16
N ILE A 189 -5.88 7.05 -8.05
CA ILE A 189 -6.77 5.95 -7.68
C ILE A 189 -7.83 5.74 -8.76
N ASN A 190 -8.53 6.79 -9.19
CA ASN A 190 -9.57 6.69 -10.20
C ASN A 190 -9.00 6.17 -11.53
N ALA A 191 -7.88 6.73 -11.98
CA ALA A 191 -7.20 6.27 -13.19
C ALA A 191 -6.81 4.79 -13.12
N PHE A 192 -6.32 4.34 -11.96
CA PHE A 192 -5.99 2.93 -11.75
C PHE A 192 -7.24 2.04 -11.73
N LEU A 193 -8.34 2.48 -11.13
CA LEU A 193 -9.61 1.74 -11.09
C LEU A 193 -10.23 1.60 -12.48
N ASP A 194 -10.20 2.66 -13.28
CA ASP A 194 -10.78 2.70 -14.63
C ASP A 194 -9.95 1.92 -15.67
N ALA A 195 -8.65 1.75 -15.44
CA ALA A 195 -7.80 0.96 -16.32
C ALA A 195 -8.28 -0.50 -16.37
N PRO A 196 -8.38 -1.13 -17.55
CA PRO A 196 -8.67 -2.57 -17.62
C PRO A 196 -7.58 -3.36 -16.88
N ALA A 197 -7.95 -4.47 -16.23
CA ALA A 197 -6.97 -5.38 -15.65
C ALA A 197 -6.02 -5.86 -16.76
N ALA A 198 -4.77 -5.38 -16.75
CA ALA A 198 -3.83 -5.62 -17.85
C ALA A 198 -3.45 -7.10 -17.91
N PRO A 199 -3.55 -7.76 -19.08
CA PRO A 199 -2.95 -9.07 -19.28
C PRO A 199 -1.44 -8.89 -19.52
N GLY A 200 -0.64 -9.07 -18.47
CA GLY A 200 0.82 -9.02 -18.54
C GLY A 200 1.40 -7.63 -18.36
N GLY A 201 2.41 -7.53 -17.49
CA GLY A 201 2.97 -6.29 -16.99
C GLY A 201 3.44 -5.32 -18.07
N LEU A 202 3.04 -4.06 -17.93
CA LEU A 202 3.70 -2.92 -18.53
C LEU A 202 4.64 -2.29 -17.50
N SER A 203 5.84 -1.95 -17.96
CA SER A 203 6.95 -1.39 -17.19
C SER A 203 6.65 0.01 -16.67
N VAL A 204 7.34 0.33 -15.58
CA VAL A 204 7.16 1.47 -14.66
C VAL A 204 7.40 2.86 -15.30
N GLU A 205 7.90 2.95 -16.53
CA GLU A 205 8.41 4.23 -17.08
C GLU A 205 7.42 4.98 -18.00
N ASP A 206 6.49 4.31 -18.67
CA ASP A 206 5.68 4.97 -19.72
C ASP A 206 4.44 5.73 -19.19
N ALA A 207 3.92 5.39 -18.00
CA ALA A 207 2.71 6.02 -17.45
C ALA A 207 2.98 7.31 -16.65
N MET A 208 4.24 7.56 -16.26
CA MET A 208 4.62 8.72 -15.45
C MET A 208 4.70 9.99 -16.30
N ASP A 209 5.14 9.89 -17.56
CA ASP A 209 5.35 11.05 -18.43
C ASP A 209 4.02 11.65 -18.92
N GLU A 210 3.02 10.81 -19.23
CA GLU A 210 1.69 11.29 -19.64
C GLU A 210 0.93 11.98 -18.50
N THR A 211 1.06 11.46 -17.27
CA THR A 211 0.35 12.02 -16.11
C THR A 211 0.98 13.35 -15.64
N HIS A 212 2.32 13.43 -15.60
CA HIS A 212 3.00 14.70 -15.25
C HIS A 212 2.85 15.78 -16.33
N SER A 213 2.78 15.41 -17.61
CA SER A 213 2.52 16.36 -18.70
C SER A 213 1.12 16.95 -18.59
N ALA A 214 0.09 16.12 -18.37
CA ALA A 214 -1.29 16.59 -18.25
C ALA A 214 -1.49 17.51 -17.03
N ILE A 215 -0.90 17.18 -15.88
CA ILE A 215 -1.00 17.99 -14.65
C ILE A 215 -0.28 19.34 -14.80
N ARG A 216 0.84 19.40 -15.54
CA ARG A 216 1.54 20.68 -15.81
C ARG A 216 0.78 21.58 -16.78
N GLU A 217 0.08 21.01 -17.76
CA GLU A 217 -0.73 21.79 -18.70
C GLU A 217 -1.96 22.38 -18.01
N GLU A 218 -2.71 21.60 -17.22
CA GLU A 218 -3.91 22.11 -16.52
C GLU A 218 -3.59 23.17 -15.46
N ALA A 219 -2.50 23.00 -14.69
CA ALA A 219 -2.06 24.01 -13.72
C ALA A 219 -1.63 25.33 -14.38
N SER A 220 -1.15 25.29 -15.63
CA SER A 220 -0.75 26.50 -16.36
C SER A 220 -1.93 27.29 -16.94
N GLU A 221 -3.06 26.61 -17.22
CA GLU A 221 -4.27 27.25 -17.73
C GLU A 221 -5.10 27.90 -16.61
N GLU A 222 -5.11 27.33 -15.40
CA GLU A 222 -5.80 27.93 -14.24
C GLU A 222 -5.07 29.17 -13.67
N ASP A 223 -3.75 29.27 -13.79
CA ASP A 223 -2.97 30.43 -13.33
C ASP A 223 -3.01 31.65 -14.30
N LEU A 224 -3.62 31.49 -15.48
CA LEU A 224 -3.73 32.52 -16.52
C LEU A 224 -5.16 33.08 -16.71
N ALA A 225 -6.13 32.68 -15.87
CA ALA A 225 -7.52 33.13 -15.90
C ALA A 225 -7.91 33.97 -14.67
#